data_AF-A0A7S2RQX0-F1
#
_entry.id   AF-A0A7S2RQX0-F1
#
_cell.length_a   1.000
_cell.length_b   1.000
_cell.length_c   1.000
_cell.angle_alpha   90.00
_cell.angle_beta   90.00
_cell.angle_gamma   90.00
#
_symmetry.space_group_name_H-M   'P 1'
#
loop_
_entity.id
_entity.type
_entity.pdbx_description
1 polymer ?
#
loop_
_entity_poly.entity_id
_entity_poly.type
_entity_poly.pdbx_seq_one_letter_code
_entity_poly.pdbx_strand_id
1 'polypeptide(L)'
;VPIDVLEAVTTAMLPSLPPKRVMELVSRCKKFEVKGTREEWFNEVPHKRNLLGKTPRVDRDIFLRILVEEQLRLKFSQRAFFQALFIEGDDNGDGVLSFSEFSAIIQKVDPSISTNDVTAMFREALLQTVDEDLEDEDALSPLAFSTVCIKY
;
A
#
# COMPACT_ATOMS: atom_id res chain seq x y z
N VAL A 1 -11.99 7.83 27.15
CA VAL A 1 -10.97 8.83 26.76
C VAL A 1 -11.54 9.61 25.58
N PRO A 2 -11.38 10.94 25.51
CA PRO A 2 -12.22 11.82 24.69
C PRO A 2 -11.82 11.80 23.21
N ILE A 3 -12.68 12.41 22.39
CA ILE A 3 -12.62 12.66 20.94
C ILE A 3 -11.24 13.14 20.41
N ASP A 4 -10.35 13.60 21.28
CA ASP A 4 -9.02 14.14 20.99
C ASP A 4 -8.05 13.16 20.32
N VAL A 5 -8.19 11.84 20.48
CA VAL A 5 -7.25 10.89 19.85
C VAL A 5 -7.55 10.68 18.37
N LEU A 6 -8.82 10.73 17.97
CA LEU A 6 -9.19 10.70 16.56
C LEU A 6 -8.66 11.96 15.88
N GLU A 7 -8.79 13.11 16.54
CA GLU A 7 -8.30 14.41 16.06
C GLU A 7 -6.78 14.51 16.09
N ALA A 8 -6.09 13.88 17.05
CA ALA A 8 -4.63 13.83 17.13
C ALA A 8 -4.02 12.83 16.14
N VAL A 9 -4.61 11.64 15.95
CA VAL A 9 -4.17 10.67 14.93
C VAL A 9 -4.49 11.20 13.54
N THR A 10 -5.63 11.88 13.38
CA THR A 10 -5.91 12.57 12.13
C THR A 10 -4.93 13.71 11.90
N THR A 11 -4.77 14.66 12.82
CA THR A 11 -3.86 15.81 12.68
C THR A 11 -2.38 15.41 12.54
N ALA A 12 -1.90 14.39 13.26
CA ALA A 12 -0.49 13.99 13.26
C ALA A 12 -0.10 13.04 12.11
N MET A 13 -1.03 12.23 11.58
CA MET A 13 -0.74 11.25 10.54
C MET A 13 -1.43 11.49 9.18
N LEU A 14 -2.52 12.29 9.10
CA LEU A 14 -3.18 12.57 7.82
C LEU A 14 -2.40 13.35 6.78
N PRO A 15 -1.45 14.25 7.09
CA PRO A 15 -0.81 15.03 6.02
C PRO A 15 -0.15 14.13 4.96
N SER A 16 0.19 12.89 5.33
CA SER A 16 0.83 11.90 4.47
C SER A 16 -0.13 10.85 3.88
N LEU A 17 -1.37 10.75 4.37
CA LEU A 17 -2.32 9.72 3.98
C LEU A 17 -3.39 10.29 3.03
N PRO A 18 -3.58 9.69 1.83
CA PRO A 18 -4.60 10.16 0.89
C PRO A 18 -6.01 10.18 1.50
N PRO A 19 -6.85 11.21 1.25
CA PRO A 19 -8.17 11.36 1.87
C PRO A 19 -9.10 10.13 1.71
N LYS A 20 -9.03 9.42 0.58
CA LYS A 20 -9.79 8.17 0.36
C LYS A 20 -9.45 7.08 1.38
N ARG A 21 -8.19 6.99 1.80
CA ARG A 21 -7.71 5.99 2.77
C ARG A 21 -8.13 6.30 4.19
N VAL A 22 -8.21 7.59 4.52
CA VAL A 22 -8.78 8.03 5.79
C VAL A 22 -10.25 7.61 5.88
N MET A 23 -11.01 7.84 4.81
CA MET A 23 -12.43 7.45 4.76
C MET A 23 -12.63 5.93 4.87
N GLU A 24 -11.74 5.13 4.27
CA GLU A 24 -11.75 3.67 4.39
C GLU A 24 -11.47 3.21 5.83
N LEU A 25 -10.43 3.76 6.48
CA LEU A 25 -10.09 3.45 7.87
C LEU A 25 -11.22 3.86 8.82
N VAL A 26 -11.79 5.06 8.64
CA VAL A 26 -12.95 5.54 9.41
C VAL A 26 -14.16 4.63 9.21
N SER A 27 -14.39 4.14 8.00
CA SER A 27 -15.49 3.20 7.70
C SER A 27 -15.29 1.84 8.40
N ARG A 28 -14.06 1.29 8.38
CA ARG A 28 -13.72 0.07 9.13
C ARG A 28 -13.87 0.26 10.63
N CYS A 29 -13.51 1.42 11.18
CA CYS A 29 -13.69 1.75 12.59
C CYS A 29 -15.16 1.89 13.00
N LYS A 30 -15.99 2.53 12.17
CA LYS A 30 -17.43 2.62 12.41
C LYS A 30 -18.09 1.24 12.38
N LYS A 31 -17.69 0.36 11.46
CA LYS A 31 -18.15 -1.04 11.41
C LYS A 31 -17.78 -1.78 12.70
N PHE A 32 -16.57 -1.55 13.22
CA PHE A 32 -16.09 -2.15 14.46
C PHE A 32 -16.87 -1.66 15.69
N GLU A 33 -17.11 -0.34 15.80
CA GLU A 33 -17.87 0.26 16.91
C GLU A 33 -19.30 -0.29 17.01
N VAL A 34 -19.92 -0.63 15.88
CA VAL A 34 -21.31 -1.08 15.81
C VAL A 34 -21.45 -2.60 15.97
N LYS A 35 -20.44 -3.41 15.59
CA LYS A 35 -20.59 -4.89 15.50
C LYS A 35 -19.39 -5.75 15.93
N GLY A 36 -18.22 -5.18 16.21
CA GLY A 36 -16.97 -5.95 16.33
C GLY A 36 -16.79 -6.64 17.68
N THR A 37 -16.74 -7.97 17.67
CA THR A 37 -16.31 -8.79 18.82
C THR A 37 -14.79 -8.93 18.88
N ARG A 38 -14.25 -9.30 20.05
CA ARG A 38 -12.81 -9.54 20.25
C ARG A 38 -12.26 -10.65 19.34
N GLU A 39 -13.06 -11.66 19.01
CA GLU A 39 -12.64 -12.78 18.14
C GLU A 39 -12.54 -12.38 16.66
N GLU A 40 -13.50 -11.60 16.16
CA GLU A 40 -13.44 -11.07 14.79
C GLU A 40 -12.19 -10.22 14.56
N TRP A 41 -11.71 -9.52 15.59
CA TRP A 41 -10.46 -8.78 15.52
C TRP A 41 -9.21 -9.67 15.42
N PHE A 42 -9.16 -10.79 16.16
CA PHE A 42 -8.01 -11.68 16.12
C PHE A 42 -7.81 -12.34 14.75
N ASN A 43 -8.89 -12.46 13.97
CA ASN A 43 -8.82 -12.96 12.61
C ASN A 43 -8.20 -11.95 11.64
N GLU A 44 -8.38 -10.64 11.89
CA GLU A 44 -7.85 -9.57 11.04
C GLU A 44 -6.37 -9.28 11.32
N VAL A 45 -5.93 -9.36 12.59
CA VAL A 45 -4.54 -9.04 12.98
C VAL A 45 -3.98 -10.05 14.00
N PRO A 46 -3.78 -11.32 13.59
CA PRO A 46 -3.44 -12.41 14.51
C PRO A 46 -2.12 -12.21 15.26
N HIS A 47 -1.13 -11.56 14.63
CA HIS A 47 0.21 -11.33 15.18
C HIS A 47 0.28 -10.18 16.22
N LYS A 48 -0.78 -9.38 16.38
CA LYS A 48 -0.86 -8.32 17.41
C LYS A 48 -1.73 -8.69 18.60
N ARG A 49 -2.06 -9.97 18.76
CA ARG A 49 -2.86 -10.53 19.87
C ARG A 49 -2.39 -10.11 21.27
N ASN A 50 -1.08 -9.91 21.43
CA ASN A 50 -0.47 -9.53 22.72
C ASN A 50 -0.65 -8.05 23.09
N LEU A 51 -1.00 -7.19 22.12
CA LEU A 51 -1.21 -5.75 22.35
C LEU A 51 -2.62 -5.45 22.86
N LEU A 52 -3.55 -6.39 22.69
CA LEU A 52 -4.87 -6.33 23.32
C LEU A 52 -4.79 -7.00 24.68
N GLY A 53 -4.77 -6.20 25.74
CA GLY A 53 -4.82 -6.70 27.11
C GLY A 53 -6.03 -7.62 27.40
N LYS A 54 -6.23 -7.99 28.66
CA LYS A 54 -7.34 -8.86 29.10
C LYS A 54 -8.74 -8.24 28.94
N THR A 55 -8.85 -7.02 28.38
CA THR A 55 -10.13 -6.32 28.28
C THR A 55 -11.03 -6.97 27.21
N PRO A 56 -12.31 -7.23 27.52
CA PRO A 56 -13.25 -7.83 26.57
C PRO A 56 -13.61 -6.88 25.42
N ARG A 57 -13.37 -5.57 25.61
CA ARG A 57 -13.50 -4.54 24.58
C ARG A 57 -12.12 -3.98 24.25
N VAL A 58 -11.84 -3.89 22.96
CA VAL A 58 -10.68 -3.16 22.44
C VAL A 58 -11.05 -1.69 22.43
N ASP A 59 -10.23 -0.87 23.06
CA ASP A 59 -10.40 0.58 23.01
C ASP A 59 -10.27 1.05 21.55
N ARG A 60 -11.13 1.98 21.12
CA ARG A 60 -11.14 2.53 19.75
C ARG A 60 -9.77 3.07 19.35
N ASP A 61 -9.06 3.69 20.28
CA ASP A 61 -7.77 4.33 20.02
C ASP A 61 -6.67 3.27 19.83
N ILE A 62 -6.73 2.20 20.62
CA ILE A 62 -5.87 1.03 20.45
C ILE A 62 -6.15 0.37 19.10
N PHE A 63 -7.43 0.26 18.71
CA PHE A 63 -7.83 -0.31 17.42
C PHE A 63 -7.31 0.52 16.23
N LEU A 64 -7.51 1.84 16.25
CA LEU A 64 -7.05 2.75 15.21
C LEU A 64 -5.53 2.73 15.07
N ARG A 65 -4.82 2.79 16.19
CA ARG A 65 -3.35 2.73 16.20
C ARG A 65 -2.85 1.44 15.57
N ILE A 66 -3.42 0.30 15.94
CA ILE A 66 -3.02 -1.00 15.40
C ILE A 66 -3.32 -1.08 13.89
N LEU A 67 -4.49 -0.62 13.45
CA LEU A 67 -4.84 -0.57 12.03
C LEU A 67 -3.88 0.30 11.23
N VAL A 68 -3.56 1.51 11.73
CA VAL A 68 -2.64 2.42 11.07
C VAL A 68 -1.24 1.81 10.99
N GLU A 69 -0.73 1.25 12.10
CA GLU A 69 0.56 0.59 12.13
C GLU A 69 0.63 -0.61 11.16
N GLU A 70 -0.41 -1.45 11.09
CA GLU A 70 -0.46 -2.55 10.14
C GLU A 70 -0.54 -2.08 8.70
N GLN A 71 -1.33 -1.06 8.42
CA GLN A 71 -1.44 -0.51 7.08
C GLN A 71 -0.12 0.10 6.61
N LEU A 72 0.59 0.79 7.50
CA LEU A 72 1.93 1.31 7.23
C LEU A 72 2.91 0.15 6.99
N ARG A 73 2.88 -0.89 7.85
CA ARG A 73 3.73 -2.08 7.69
C ARG A 73 3.52 -2.75 6.33
N LEU A 74 2.27 -2.95 5.91
CA LEU A 74 1.94 -3.51 4.61
C LEU A 74 2.45 -2.63 3.47
N LYS A 75 2.30 -1.31 3.55
CA LYS A 75 2.80 -0.38 2.53
C LYS A 75 4.32 -0.38 2.43
N PHE A 76 5.03 -0.36 3.56
CA PHE A 76 6.49 -0.42 3.56
C PHE A 76 6.99 -1.77 2.99
N SER A 77 6.32 -2.87 3.35
CA SER A 77 6.62 -4.18 2.80
C SER A 77 6.35 -4.27 1.30
N GLN A 78 5.25 -3.67 0.81
CA GLN A 78 4.94 -3.64 -0.62
C GLN A 78 5.94 -2.80 -1.40
N ARG A 79 6.29 -1.60 -0.90
CA ARG A 79 7.31 -0.76 -1.53
C ARG A 79 8.66 -1.45 -1.59
N ALA A 80 9.10 -2.07 -0.49
CA ALA A 80 10.36 -2.82 -0.48
C ALA A 80 10.33 -4.02 -1.44
N PHE A 81 9.19 -4.71 -1.53
CA PHE A 81 8.99 -5.80 -2.47
C PHE A 81 9.09 -5.35 -3.94
N PHE A 82 8.35 -4.29 -4.32
CA PHE A 82 8.42 -3.77 -5.68
C PHE A 82 9.76 -3.12 -6.01
N GLN A 83 10.45 -2.52 -5.03
CA GLN A 83 11.80 -2.03 -5.23
C GLN A 83 12.79 -3.16 -5.49
N ALA A 84 12.65 -4.30 -4.81
CA ALA A 84 13.47 -5.48 -5.07
C ALA A 84 13.18 -6.06 -6.47
N LEU A 85 11.91 -6.14 -6.88
CA LEU A 85 11.53 -6.58 -8.22
C LEU A 85 12.05 -5.66 -9.32
N PHE A 86 12.07 -4.34 -9.08
CA PHE A 86 12.66 -3.38 -10.00
C PHE A 86 14.15 -3.69 -10.21
N ILE A 87 14.92 -3.80 -9.12
CA ILE A 87 16.36 -4.09 -9.19
C ILE A 87 16.63 -5.44 -9.86
N GLU A 88 15.75 -6.42 -9.66
CA GLU A 88 15.90 -7.74 -10.28
C GLU A 88 15.59 -7.74 -11.78
N GLY A 89 14.70 -6.86 -12.26
CA GLY A 89 14.30 -6.82 -13.67
C GLY A 89 14.92 -5.69 -14.50
N ASP A 90 15.65 -4.77 -13.89
CA ASP A 90 16.56 -3.83 -14.56
C ASP A 90 17.80 -4.60 -15.05
N ASP A 91 17.60 -5.39 -16.12
CA ASP A 91 18.58 -6.35 -16.66
C ASP A 91 19.83 -5.66 -17.21
N ASN A 92 19.65 -4.45 -17.76
CA ASN A 92 20.74 -3.68 -18.35
C ASN A 92 21.44 -2.75 -17.32
N GLY A 93 20.84 -2.54 -16.15
CA GLY A 93 21.36 -1.72 -15.05
C GLY A 93 21.36 -0.22 -15.32
N ASP A 94 20.48 0.26 -16.21
CA ASP A 94 20.35 1.67 -16.57
C ASP A 94 19.55 2.48 -15.54
N GLY A 95 18.95 1.81 -14.55
CA GLY A 95 18.19 2.44 -13.49
C GLY A 95 16.76 2.81 -13.88
N VAL A 96 16.30 2.40 -15.07
CA VAL A 96 14.93 2.51 -15.56
C VAL A 96 14.41 1.13 -15.99
N LEU A 97 13.11 1.04 -16.31
CA LEU A 97 12.56 -0.18 -16.92
C LEU A 97 11.96 0.14 -18.28
N SER A 98 12.47 -0.53 -19.30
CA SER A 98 11.84 -0.63 -20.61
C SER A 98 10.56 -1.47 -20.55
N PHE A 99 9.72 -1.38 -21.59
CA PHE A 99 8.51 -2.21 -21.68
C PHE A 99 8.82 -3.72 -21.61
N SER A 100 9.93 -4.17 -22.21
CA SER A 100 10.36 -5.57 -22.16
C SER A 100 10.67 -6.04 -20.75
N GLU A 101 11.44 -5.26 -20.00
CA GLU A 101 11.84 -5.56 -18.62
C GLU A 101 10.61 -5.53 -17.70
N PHE A 102 9.77 -4.49 -17.83
CA PHE A 102 8.51 -4.41 -17.11
C PHE A 102 7.62 -5.63 -17.36
N SER A 103 7.41 -5.98 -18.63
CA SER A 103 6.57 -7.12 -19.01
C SER A 103 7.12 -8.44 -18.46
N ALA A 104 8.44 -8.64 -18.52
CA ALA A 104 9.09 -9.82 -17.96
C ALA A 104 8.86 -9.92 -16.44
N ILE A 105 8.98 -8.81 -15.70
CA ILE A 105 8.71 -8.77 -14.26
C ILE A 105 7.26 -9.15 -13.97
N ILE A 106 6.29 -8.50 -14.62
CA ILE A 106 4.87 -8.73 -14.36
C ILE A 106 4.48 -10.18 -14.68
N GLN A 107 4.94 -10.72 -15.81
CA GLN A 107 4.67 -12.12 -16.19
C GLN A 107 5.34 -13.14 -15.27
N LYS A 108 6.48 -12.80 -14.66
CA LYS A 108 7.14 -13.64 -13.66
C LYS A 108 6.40 -13.67 -12.33
N VAL A 109 5.86 -12.53 -11.91
CA VAL A 109 5.12 -12.38 -10.65
C VAL A 109 3.71 -12.95 -10.77
N ASP A 110 3.00 -12.63 -11.85
CA ASP A 110 1.65 -13.09 -12.14
C ASP A 110 1.49 -13.42 -13.64
N PRO A 111 1.68 -14.69 -14.03
CA PRO A 111 1.49 -15.15 -15.40
C PRO A 111 0.03 -15.09 -15.89
N SER A 112 -0.94 -14.80 -15.02
CA SER A 112 -2.35 -14.71 -15.39
C SER A 112 -2.73 -13.36 -16.02
N ILE A 113 -1.91 -12.33 -15.80
CA ILE A 113 -2.13 -10.99 -16.36
C ILE A 113 -1.89 -11.06 -17.87
N SER A 114 -2.87 -10.61 -18.66
CA SER A 114 -2.74 -10.65 -20.12
C SER A 114 -1.74 -9.60 -20.62
N THR A 115 -1.12 -9.82 -21.78
CA THR A 115 -0.23 -8.83 -22.39
C THR A 115 -0.91 -7.47 -22.63
N ASN A 116 -2.22 -7.47 -22.89
CA ASN A 116 -3.00 -6.24 -23.03
C ASN A 116 -3.08 -5.48 -21.71
N ASP A 117 -3.28 -6.19 -20.59
CA ASP A 117 -3.32 -5.59 -19.26
C ASP A 117 -1.93 -5.08 -18.85
N VAL A 118 -0.85 -5.84 -19.12
CA VAL A 118 0.53 -5.37 -18.93
C VAL A 118 0.79 -4.08 -19.72
N THR A 119 0.33 -4.01 -20.97
CA THR A 119 0.47 -2.80 -21.80
C THR A 119 -0.31 -1.62 -21.21
N ALA A 120 -1.51 -1.86 -20.68
CA ALA A 120 -2.31 -0.84 -20.03
C ALA A 120 -1.64 -0.34 -18.74
N MET A 121 -1.08 -1.25 -17.93
CA MET A 121 -0.32 -0.91 -16.73
C MET A 121 0.90 -0.06 -17.08
N PHE A 122 1.68 -0.45 -18.09
CA PHE A 122 2.88 0.29 -18.51
C PHE A 122 2.56 1.71 -18.98
N ARG A 123 1.53 1.86 -19.83
CA ARG A 123 1.06 3.18 -20.28
C ARG A 123 0.58 4.05 -19.13
N GLU A 124 -0.12 3.45 -18.16
CA GLU A 124 -0.55 4.18 -16.98
C GLU A 124 0.65 4.65 -16.15
N ALA A 125 1.70 3.83 -16.04
CA ALA A 125 2.91 4.17 -15.30
C ALA A 125 3.63 5.36 -15.92
N LEU A 126 3.78 5.38 -17.25
CA LEU A 126 4.36 6.51 -17.99
C LEU A 126 3.58 7.81 -17.77
N LEU A 127 2.23 7.75 -17.74
CA LEU A 127 1.40 8.92 -17.53
C LEU A 127 1.47 9.49 -16.10
N GLN A 128 1.86 8.67 -15.11
CA GLN A 128 1.94 9.11 -13.72
C GLN A 128 3.26 9.76 -13.36
N THR A 129 4.29 9.59 -14.18
CA THR A 129 5.61 10.19 -13.97
C THR A 129 5.96 11.10 -15.13
N VAL A 130 5.65 12.38 -14.95
CA VAL A 130 6.28 13.44 -15.72
C VAL A 130 7.61 13.74 -15.03
N ASP A 131 8.55 12.79 -15.07
CA ASP A 131 9.92 13.07 -14.66
C ASP A 131 10.60 13.78 -15.83
N GLU A 132 10.72 15.11 -15.74
CA GLU A 132 11.38 15.96 -16.75
C GLU A 132 12.86 15.59 -16.98
N ASP A 133 13.43 14.79 -16.06
CA ASP A 133 14.84 14.40 -16.04
C ASP A 133 15.13 13.05 -16.73
N LEU A 134 14.13 12.34 -17.25
CA LEU A 134 14.34 11.10 -18.00
C LEU A 134 14.64 11.40 -19.48
N GLU A 135 15.77 10.88 -19.99
CA GLU A 135 16.15 11.02 -21.40
C GLU A 135 15.26 10.18 -22.33
N ASP A 136 14.70 9.07 -21.83
CA ASP A 136 13.77 8.21 -22.55
C ASP A 136 12.33 8.39 -22.03
N GLU A 137 11.46 8.97 -22.87
CA GLU A 137 10.03 9.17 -22.59
C GLU A 137 9.26 7.84 -22.44
N ASP A 138 9.87 6.72 -22.86
CA ASP A 138 9.27 5.37 -22.87
C ASP A 138 9.87 4.45 -21.79
N ALA A 139 10.50 5.01 -20.75
CA ALA A 139 11.10 4.26 -19.66
C ALA A 139 10.46 4.58 -18.29
N LEU A 140 10.39 3.58 -17.41
CA LEU A 140 9.79 3.73 -16.08
C LEU A 140 10.83 3.93 -14.99
N SER A 141 10.66 4.98 -14.19
CA SER A 141 11.41 5.14 -12.94
C SER A 141 10.94 4.13 -11.87
N PRO A 142 11.77 3.83 -10.85
CA PRO A 142 11.38 2.96 -9.74
C PRO A 142 10.09 3.39 -9.03
N LEU A 143 9.86 4.70 -8.97
CA LEU A 143 8.65 5.27 -8.37
C LEU A 143 7.42 5.04 -9.26
N ALA A 144 7.55 5.21 -10.58
CA ALA A 144 6.49 4.92 -11.55
C ALA A 144 6.04 3.46 -11.45
N PHE A 145 7.03 2.55 -11.50
CA PHE A 145 6.83 1.11 -11.44
C PHE A 145 6.07 0.69 -10.16
N SER A 146 6.60 1.08 -9.00
CA SER A 146 6.00 0.69 -7.72
C SER A 146 4.60 1.28 -7.52
N THR A 147 4.33 2.47 -8.04
CA THR A 147 3.02 3.12 -7.91
C THR A 147 1.95 2.36 -8.69
N VAL A 148 2.24 1.97 -9.94
CA VAL A 148 1.31 1.18 -10.74
C VAL A 148 1.13 -0.23 -10.19
N CYS A 149 2.20 -0.90 -9.76
CA CYS A 149 2.07 -2.26 -9.23
C CYS A 149 1.32 -2.33 -7.87
N ILE A 150 1.26 -1.22 -7.11
CA ILE A 150 0.42 -1.15 -5.89
C ILE A 150 -1.06 -0.92 -6.23
N LYS A 151 -1.36 -0.39 -7.43
CA LYS A 151 -2.71 -0.05 -7.85
C LYS A 151 -3.48 -1.26 -8.40
N TYR A 152 -2.79 -2.12 -9.13
CA TYR A 152 -3.32 -3.34 -9.75
C TYR A 152 -3.19 -4.54 -8.81
#